data_AF-A0AAP0R6T4-F1
#
_entry.id   AF-A0AAP0R6T4-F1
#
_cell.length_a   1.000
_cell.length_b   1.000
_cell.length_c   1.000
_cell.angle_alpha   90.00
_cell.angle_beta   90.00
_cell.angle_gamma   90.00
#
_symmetry.space_group_name_H-M   'P 1'
#
loop_
_entity.id
_entity.type
_entity.pdbx_description
1 polymer ?
#
loop_
_entity_poly.entity_id
_entity_poly.type
_entity_poly.pdbx_seq_one_letter_code
_entity_poly.pdbx_strand_id
1 'polypeptide(L)'
;MSNVVGKVKEVNIEMRKIVEDVPRGVHMNFLKAERSLHRWALEDLQRIHVAEEVAADEGGGVEMHVLEDAGHWVHADNPDGLFRILSSSFEGLKT
;
A
#
# COMPACT_ATOMS: atom_id res chain seq x y z
N MET A 1 42.60 9.44 11.05
CA MET A 1 42.02 8.31 10.27
C MET A 1 40.52 8.36 10.48
N SER A 2 39.80 8.93 9.51
CA SER A 2 38.37 9.23 9.59
C SER A 2 37.54 8.02 9.18
N ASN A 3 36.60 7.64 10.05
CA ASN A 3 35.53 6.69 9.76
C ASN A 3 34.61 7.25 8.66
N VAL A 4 34.41 6.48 7.60
CA VAL A 4 33.27 6.65 6.70
C VAL A 4 32.61 5.28 6.56
N VAL A 5 31.83 4.91 7.57
CA VAL A 5 30.78 3.89 7.39
C VAL A 5 29.75 4.57 6.50
N GLY A 6 29.72 4.18 5.23
CA GLY A 6 28.74 4.65 4.27
C GLY A 6 27.34 4.41 4.81
N LYS A 7 26.56 5.49 4.97
CA LYS A 7 25.11 5.39 5.15
C LYS A 7 24.56 4.59 3.98
N VAL A 8 24.01 3.42 4.25
CA VAL A 8 23.05 2.78 3.35
C VAL A 8 21.91 3.78 3.19
N LYS A 9 21.88 4.48 2.05
CA LYS A 9 20.69 5.21 1.64
C LYS A 9 19.70 4.15 1.17
N GLU A 10 18.83 3.74 2.06
CA GLU A 10 17.60 3.06 1.69
C GLU A 10 16.77 4.07 0.88
N VAL A 11 16.74 3.87 -0.44
CA VAL A 11 15.95 4.69 -1.35
C VAL A 11 14.52 4.17 -1.28
N ASN A 12 13.68 4.81 -0.47
CA ASN A 12 12.23 4.59 -0.47
C ASN A 12 11.50 5.89 -0.87
N ILE A 13 11.80 6.40 -2.07
CA ILE A 13 11.31 7.72 -2.54
C ILE A 13 10.07 7.59 -3.45
N GLU A 14 9.79 6.42 -4.03
CA GLU A 14 8.70 6.28 -5.02
C GLU A 14 7.31 6.16 -4.40
N MET A 15 7.14 5.35 -3.34
CA MET A 15 5.85 5.23 -2.64
C MET A 15 5.45 6.53 -1.94
N ARG A 16 6.45 7.26 -1.41
CA ARG A 16 6.25 8.43 -0.56
C ARG A 16 5.47 9.56 -1.23
N LYS A 17 5.82 9.91 -2.47
CA LYS A 17 5.14 11.01 -3.18
C LYS A 17 3.70 10.68 -3.56
N ILE A 18 3.41 9.40 -3.78
CA ILE A 18 2.13 8.94 -4.29
C ILE A 18 1.10 8.88 -3.15
N VAL A 19 1.53 8.50 -1.94
CA VAL A 19 0.67 8.44 -0.75
C VAL A 19 0.36 9.84 -0.20
N GLU A 20 1.30 10.80 -0.32
CA GLU A 20 1.15 12.16 0.21
C GLU A 20 0.28 13.09 -0.67
N ASP A 21 0.03 12.75 -1.95
CA ASP A 21 -0.73 13.57 -2.91
C ASP A 21 -1.52 12.66 -3.87
N VAL A 22 -2.60 12.05 -3.36
CA VAL A 22 -3.46 11.16 -4.16
C VAL A 22 -4.29 12.00 -5.13
N PRO A 23 -4.17 11.80 -6.45
CA PRO A 23 -4.95 12.57 -7.40
C PRO A 23 -6.46 12.37 -7.20
N ARG A 24 -7.23 13.45 -7.35
CA ARG A 24 -8.69 13.39 -7.26
C ARG A 24 -9.28 12.34 -8.18
N GLY A 25 -10.22 11.57 -7.65
CA GLY A 25 -10.86 10.46 -8.36
C GLY A 25 -10.00 9.18 -8.45
N VAL A 26 -8.82 9.14 -7.85
CA VAL A 26 -8.02 7.92 -7.70
C VAL A 26 -8.24 7.30 -6.33
N HIS A 27 -8.47 5.99 -6.30
CA HIS A 27 -8.51 5.20 -5.07
C HIS A 27 -7.30 4.27 -5.03
N MET A 28 -6.48 4.37 -4.00
CA MET A 28 -5.28 3.55 -3.80
C MET A 28 -5.56 2.48 -2.74
N ASN A 29 -5.38 1.21 -3.13
CA ASN A 29 -5.53 0.08 -2.23
C ASN A 29 -4.14 -0.47 -1.88
N PHE A 30 -3.76 -0.39 -0.61
CA PHE A 30 -2.54 -1.01 -0.08
C PHE A 30 -2.86 -2.40 0.45
N LEU A 31 -2.16 -3.42 -0.02
CA LEU A 31 -2.40 -4.80 0.39
C LEU A 31 -1.21 -5.35 1.17
N LYS A 32 -1.43 -5.69 2.43
CA LYS A 32 -0.47 -6.42 3.26
C LYS A 32 -0.92 -7.86 3.41
N ALA A 33 -0.07 -8.79 2.97
CA ALA A 33 -0.25 -10.20 3.27
C ALA A 33 0.03 -10.49 4.75
N GLU A 34 -0.89 -11.16 5.43
CA GLU A 34 -0.81 -11.43 6.87
C GLU A 34 0.46 -12.21 7.26
N ARG A 35 0.79 -13.24 6.48
CA ARG A 35 1.87 -14.21 6.78
C ARG A 35 3.16 -13.89 6.05
N SER A 36 3.26 -12.76 5.35
CA SER A 36 4.47 -12.36 4.64
C SER A 36 5.61 -12.08 5.62
N LEU A 37 6.78 -12.65 5.34
CA LEU A 37 8.02 -12.35 6.05
C LEU A 37 8.61 -10.98 5.65
N HIS A 38 8.15 -10.41 4.53
CA HIS A 38 8.51 -9.06 4.09
C HIS A 38 7.62 -8.07 4.83
N ARG A 39 8.09 -7.65 6.01
CA ARG A 39 7.39 -6.70 6.88
C ARG A 39 7.56 -5.28 6.37
N TRP A 40 6.51 -4.49 6.53
CA TRP A 40 6.58 -3.05 6.29
C TRP A 40 7.06 -2.36 7.56
N ALA A 41 7.81 -1.27 7.39
CA ALA A 41 8.21 -0.47 8.54
C ALA A 41 6.97 0.14 9.20
N LEU A 42 6.99 0.29 10.53
CA LEU A 42 5.89 0.92 11.27
C LEU A 42 5.60 2.33 10.73
N GLU A 43 6.65 3.06 10.37
CA GLU A 43 6.56 4.40 9.80
C GLU A 43 5.79 4.43 8.48
N ASP A 44 5.93 3.40 7.64
CA ASP A 44 5.20 3.32 6.37
C ASP A 44 3.72 3.00 6.61
N LEU A 45 3.41 2.13 7.57
CA LEU A 45 2.02 1.86 7.97
C LEU A 45 1.33 3.11 8.53
N GLN A 46 2.03 3.87 9.36
CA GLN A 46 1.52 5.13 9.91
C GLN A 46 1.27 6.17 8.81
N ARG A 47 2.17 6.27 7.83
CA ARG A 47 2.00 7.18 6.67
C ARG A 47 0.75 6.85 5.86
N ILE A 48 0.50 5.57 5.59
CA ILE A 48 -0.69 5.14 4.85
C ILE A 48 -1.96 5.50 5.61
N HIS A 49 -1.98 5.30 6.93
CA HIS A 49 -3.14 5.65 7.74
C HIS A 49 -3.41 7.15 7.78
N VAL A 50 -2.36 7.98 7.86
CA VAL A 50 -2.51 9.44 7.73
C VAL A 50 -3.06 9.83 6.35
N ALA A 51 -2.60 9.17 5.29
CA ALA A 51 -3.09 9.45 3.94
C ALA A 51 -4.53 8.98 3.71
N GLU A 52 -4.97 7.90 4.36
CA GLU A 52 -6.38 7.47 4.40
C GLU A 52 -7.30 8.55 4.96
N GLU A 53 -6.88 9.22 6.04
CA GLU A 53 -7.63 10.36 6.59
C GLU A 53 -7.66 11.57 5.64
N VAL A 54 -6.53 11.90 5.00
CA VAL A 54 -6.41 13.11 4.15
C VAL A 54 -7.08 12.93 2.78
N ALA A 55 -6.89 11.78 2.13
CA ALA A 55 -7.35 11.58 0.76
C ALA A 55 -8.88 11.64 0.63
N ALA A 56 -9.61 11.22 1.67
CA ALA A 56 -11.07 11.29 1.72
C ALA A 56 -11.57 12.74 1.63
N ASP A 57 -10.90 13.68 2.30
CA ASP A 57 -11.26 15.10 2.31
C ASP A 57 -10.95 15.78 0.97
N GLU A 58 -9.95 15.30 0.24
CA GLU A 58 -9.51 15.89 -1.04
C GLU A 58 -10.21 15.30 -2.26
N GLY A 59 -11.05 14.28 -2.09
CA GLY A 59 -11.79 13.61 -3.17
C GLY A 59 -10.98 12.53 -3.90
N GLY A 60 -9.92 12.02 -3.26
CA GLY A 60 -9.27 10.74 -3.58
C GLY A 60 -9.69 9.65 -2.59
N GLY A 61 -8.94 8.56 -2.53
CA GLY A 61 -9.09 7.57 -1.47
C GLY A 61 -7.83 6.74 -1.29
N VAL A 62 -7.55 6.38 -0.05
CA VAL A 62 -6.48 5.46 0.34
C VAL A 62 -7.08 4.48 1.32
N GLU A 63 -6.86 3.19 1.12
CA GLU A 63 -7.32 2.15 2.04
C GLU A 63 -6.24 1.09 2.21
N MET A 64 -6.03 0.65 3.45
CA MET A 64 -5.10 -0.44 3.77
C MET A 64 -5.86 -1.72 4.10
N HIS A 65 -5.56 -2.77 3.35
CA HIS A 65 -6.13 -4.09 3.49
C HIS A 65 -5.10 -5.08 4.05
N VAL A 66 -5.56 -5.96 4.93
CA VAL A 66 -4.81 -7.17 5.30
C VAL A 66 -5.44 -8.36 4.59
N LEU A 67 -4.65 -9.08 3.78
CA LEU A 67 -5.07 -10.34 3.19
C LEU A 67 -4.72 -11.48 4.13
N GLU A 68 -5.74 -12.01 4.79
CA GLU A 68 -5.66 -13.16 5.70
C GLU A 68 -5.16 -14.41 4.96
N ASP A 69 -4.42 -15.24 5.68
CA ASP A 69 -3.87 -16.52 5.21
C ASP A 69 -3.01 -16.45 3.93
N ALA A 70 -2.49 -15.26 3.59
CA ALA A 70 -1.63 -15.07 2.43
C ALA A 70 -0.17 -14.77 2.81
N GLY A 71 0.76 -15.33 2.03
CA GLY A 71 2.19 -15.03 2.04
C GLY A 71 2.56 -14.05 0.93
N HIS A 72 3.79 -14.16 0.40
CA HIS A 72 4.28 -13.24 -0.64
C HIS A 72 3.51 -13.40 -1.97
N TRP A 73 3.01 -14.61 -2.27
CA TRP A 73 2.32 -14.93 -3.51
C TRP A 73 0.81 -14.83 -3.33
N VAL A 74 0.34 -13.62 -3.01
CA VAL A 74 -1.06 -13.34 -2.59
C VAL A 74 -2.14 -13.90 -3.52
N HIS A 75 -1.90 -13.90 -4.83
CA HIS A 75 -2.85 -14.40 -5.83
C HIS A 75 -2.92 -15.93 -5.88
N ALA A 76 -1.86 -16.63 -5.45
CA ALA A 76 -1.86 -18.08 -5.32
C ALA A 76 -2.40 -18.52 -3.96
N ASP A 77 -2.06 -17.78 -2.90
CA ASP A 77 -2.41 -18.13 -1.53
C ASP A 77 -3.88 -17.85 -1.20
N ASN A 78 -4.42 -16.69 -1.60
CA ASN A 78 -5.82 -16.31 -1.33
C ASN A 78 -6.42 -15.50 -2.50
N PRO A 79 -6.72 -16.15 -3.63
CA PRO A 79 -7.28 -15.49 -4.81
C PRO A 79 -8.66 -14.86 -4.56
N ASP A 80 -9.52 -15.51 -3.78
CA ASP A 80 -10.88 -15.04 -3.52
C ASP A 80 -10.88 -13.79 -2.64
N GLY A 81 -10.06 -13.77 -1.58
CA GLY A 81 -9.89 -12.61 -0.71
C GLY A 81 -9.30 -11.42 -1.47
N LEU A 82 -8.29 -11.68 -2.32
CA LEU A 82 -7.72 -10.67 -3.20
C LEU A 82 -8.77 -10.09 -4.16
N PHE A 83 -9.57 -10.95 -4.80
CA PHE A 83 -10.62 -10.51 -5.71
C PHE A 83 -11.67 -9.66 -4.99
N ARG A 84 -12.08 -10.06 -3.78
CA ARG A 84 -13.03 -9.28 -2.97
C ARG A 84 -12.53 -7.86 -2.72
N ILE A 85 -11.26 -7.69 -2.38
CA ILE A 85 -10.64 -6.38 -2.15
C ILE A 85 -10.63 -5.53 -3.44
N LEU A 86 -10.33 -6.16 -4.59
CA LEU A 86 -10.23 -5.44 -5.86
C LEU A 86 -11.57 -5.23 -6.57
N SER A 87 -12.64 -5.91 -6.15
CA SER A 87 -13.91 -6.02 -6.88
C SER A 87 -14.51 -4.66 -7.29
N SER A 88 -14.50 -3.67 -6.38
CA SER A 88 -15.01 -2.32 -6.63
C SER A 88 -14.25 -1.58 -7.74
N SER A 89 -12.97 -1.91 -7.95
CA SER A 89 -12.14 -1.28 -8.99
C SER A 89 -12.57 -1.69 -10.40
N PHE A 90 -13.34 -2.78 -10.54
CA PHE A 90 -13.80 -3.30 -11.82
C PHE A 90 -15.22 -2.84 -12.20
N GLU A 91 -15.99 -2.25 -11.27
CA GLU A 91 -17.41 -1.90 -11.48
C GLU A 91 -17.63 -0.80 -12.55
N GLY A 92 -16.57 -0.05 -12.92
CA GLY A 92 -16.59 0.97 -13.98
C GLY A 92 -16.21 0.48 -15.38
N LEU A 93 -15.72 -0.75 -15.53
CA LEU A 93 -15.30 -1.32 -16.82
C LEU A 93 -16.51 -1.87 -17.57
N LYS A 94 -17.25 -0.99 -18.26
CA LYS A 94 -18.21 -1.43 -19.27
C LYS A 94 -17.44 -1.92 -20.51
N THR A 95 -17.67 -3.17 -20.90
CA THR A 95 -17.20 -3.75 -22.17
C THR A 95 -18.09 -3.31 -23.33
#